data_AF-B3CD40-F1
#
_entry.id   AF-B3CD40-F1
#
_cell.length_a   1.000
_cell.length_b   1.000
_cell.length_c   1.000
_cell.angle_alpha   90.00
_cell.angle_beta   90.00
_cell.angle_gamma   90.00
#
_symmetry.space_group_name_H-M   'P 1'
#
loop_
_entity.id
_entity.type
_entity.pdbx_description
1 polymer ?
#
loop_
_entity_poly.entity_id
_entity_poly.type
_entity_poly.pdbx_seq_one_letter_code
_entity_poly.pdbx_strand_id
1 'polypeptide(L)'
;MEALNIFFKEVNKITNEYSQKEKCEMPSVFNQAKENKDFIELTEKIKAGSEIQISDIERFAEKLVIPDSIAKAFEAISPQDLFSIFMLPDVGFELENECISLLRNKLFSLSPIDRDIYAGIFAREFDSKLYCEFDVIDYIYEKGYITYPLEHSITAYMDAVLETFAEFNINLVEYLKKDSDFEQEFGDYNDFRAKKYAEKSTPEKKETPEDASEATKKDREQEDITTYLNLDSNQKKKWLYQGMQCDTVKELAKFIAQSYTEKILCKIPSKKGGGLWNLAKAAFQIEDTATNRKTIENEFNLAYKPPLIPNKFK
;
A
#
# COMPACT_ATOMS: atom_id res chain seq x y z
N MET A 1 -3.74 -0.20 -19.14
CA MET A 1 -4.26 -1.02 -18.03
C MET A 1 -3.52 -2.33 -17.91
N GLU A 2 -3.20 -3.00 -19.02
CA GLU A 2 -2.36 -4.21 -19.06
C GLU A 2 -1.06 -4.11 -18.24
N ALA A 3 -0.27 -3.05 -18.45
CA ALA A 3 0.97 -2.80 -17.67
C ALA A 3 0.74 -2.81 -16.15
N LEU A 4 -0.25 -2.06 -15.65
CA LEU A 4 -0.61 -2.05 -14.22
C LEU A 4 -1.02 -3.44 -13.74
N ASN A 5 -1.83 -4.16 -14.52
CA ASN A 5 -2.32 -5.48 -14.12
C ASN A 5 -1.22 -6.53 -14.08
N ILE A 6 -0.22 -6.46 -14.95
CA ILE A 6 0.92 -7.37 -14.93
C ILE A 6 1.78 -7.09 -13.69
N PHE A 7 2.20 -5.84 -13.49
CA PHE A 7 3.05 -5.46 -12.37
C PHE A 7 2.41 -5.81 -11.02
N PHE A 8 1.17 -5.34 -10.79
CA PHE A 8 0.47 -5.57 -9.53
C PHE A 8 0.04 -7.02 -9.34
N LYS A 9 -0.05 -7.84 -10.39
CA LYS A 9 -0.27 -9.28 -10.21
C LYS A 9 0.94 -9.94 -9.55
N GLU A 10 2.16 -9.52 -9.89
CA GLU A 10 3.37 -10.05 -9.25
C GLU A 10 3.52 -9.53 -7.82
N VAL A 11 3.29 -8.24 -7.58
CA VAL A 11 3.22 -7.67 -6.21
C VAL A 11 2.21 -8.45 -5.37
N ASN A 12 0.99 -8.63 -5.88
CA ASN A 12 -0.09 -9.33 -5.17
C ASN A 12 0.23 -10.79 -4.89
N LYS A 13 0.96 -11.46 -5.78
CA LYS A 13 1.42 -12.84 -5.58
C LYS A 13 2.39 -12.90 -4.40
N ILE A 14 3.35 -11.97 -4.34
CA ILE A 14 4.31 -11.85 -3.23
C ILE A 14 3.58 -11.54 -1.92
N THR A 15 2.77 -10.49 -1.89
CA THR A 15 2.06 -10.07 -0.66
C THR A 15 1.06 -11.13 -0.17
N ASN A 16 0.37 -11.85 -1.07
CA ASN A 16 -0.52 -12.95 -0.68
C ASN A 16 0.24 -14.12 -0.04
N GLU A 17 1.39 -14.49 -0.59
CA GLU A 17 2.17 -15.59 -0.04
C GLU A 17 2.60 -15.27 1.41
N TYR A 18 3.06 -14.05 1.66
CA TYR A 18 3.58 -13.65 2.97
C TYR A 18 2.49 -13.28 3.97
N SER A 19 1.36 -12.71 3.54
CA SER A 19 0.23 -12.41 4.42
C SER A 19 -0.40 -13.66 5.04
N GLN A 20 -0.31 -14.81 4.36
CA GLN A 20 -0.79 -16.11 4.87
C GLN A 20 0.22 -16.84 5.76
N LYS A 21 1.50 -16.45 5.72
CA LYS A 21 2.52 -17.06 6.59
C LYS A 21 2.29 -16.62 8.03
N GLU A 22 2.48 -17.57 8.95
CA GLU A 22 2.66 -17.24 10.36
C GLU A 22 3.95 -16.42 10.53
N LYS A 23 4.05 -15.69 11.64
CA LYS A 23 5.30 -15.01 11.97
C LYS A 23 6.40 -16.06 12.08
N CYS A 24 7.39 -16.03 11.17
CA CYS A 24 8.61 -16.78 11.43
C CYS A 24 9.26 -16.15 12.67
N GLU A 25 9.42 -16.94 13.74
CA GLU A 25 10.26 -16.53 14.85
C GLU A 25 11.66 -16.28 14.30
N MET A 26 12.03 -15.00 14.24
CA MET A 26 13.43 -14.66 14.04
C MET A 26 14.21 -15.36 15.16
N PRO A 27 15.23 -16.16 14.83
CA PRO A 27 16.12 -16.71 15.84
C PRO A 27 16.57 -15.55 16.74
N SER A 28 16.60 -15.76 18.07
CA SER A 28 16.92 -14.70 19.06
C SER A 28 18.19 -13.90 18.76
N VAL A 29 19.09 -14.50 17.97
CA VAL A 29 20.24 -13.89 17.29
C VAL A 29 19.93 -12.62 16.49
N PHE A 30 18.80 -12.53 15.78
CA PHE A 30 18.44 -11.35 15.01
C PHE A 30 17.92 -10.19 15.87
N ASN A 31 17.31 -10.48 17.02
CA ASN A 31 17.00 -9.42 17.99
C ASN A 31 18.29 -8.80 18.54
N GLN A 32 19.34 -9.60 18.73
CA GLN A 32 20.68 -9.09 19.06
C GLN A 32 21.31 -8.32 17.89
N ALA A 33 21.07 -8.72 16.64
CA ALA A 33 21.51 -7.99 15.46
C ALA A 33 20.80 -6.63 15.30
N LYS A 34 19.50 -6.54 15.59
CA LYS A 34 18.72 -5.28 15.56
C LYS A 34 19.21 -4.23 16.55
N GLU A 35 19.73 -4.66 17.69
CA GLU A 35 20.35 -3.79 18.69
C GLU A 35 21.86 -3.58 18.44
N ASN A 36 22.42 -4.27 17.45
CA ASN A 36 23.83 -4.16 17.11
C ASN A 36 24.09 -2.89 16.30
N LYS A 37 24.93 -2.02 16.85
CA LYS A 37 25.29 -0.73 16.23
C LYS A 37 25.84 -0.87 14.81
N ASP A 38 26.61 -1.94 14.54
CA ASP A 38 27.18 -2.18 13.21
C ASP A 38 26.10 -2.62 12.20
N PHE A 39 25.06 -3.34 12.65
CA PHE A 39 23.90 -3.66 11.80
C PHE A 39 23.10 -2.41 11.45
N ILE A 40 22.83 -1.56 12.44
CA ILE A 40 22.12 -0.30 12.23
C ILE A 40 22.88 0.56 11.22
N GLU A 41 24.19 0.68 11.37
CA GLU A 41 25.06 1.47 10.50
C GLU A 41 25.12 0.89 9.06
N LEU A 42 25.17 -0.44 8.93
CA LEU A 42 25.06 -1.11 7.63
C LEU A 42 23.68 -0.84 6.99
N THR A 43 22.61 -0.94 7.76
CA THR A 43 21.24 -0.72 7.28
C THR A 43 21.02 0.74 6.87
N GLU A 44 21.60 1.70 7.59
CA GLU A 44 21.59 3.12 7.21
C GLU A 44 22.40 3.37 5.93
N LYS A 45 23.55 2.72 5.75
CA LYS A 45 24.30 2.77 4.48
C LYS A 45 23.50 2.24 3.29
N ILE A 46 22.79 1.11 3.46
CA ILE A 46 21.87 0.56 2.44
C ILE A 46 20.81 1.61 2.10
N LYS A 47 20.13 2.16 3.13
CA LYS A 47 19.07 3.16 2.95
C LYS A 47 19.56 4.44 2.27
N ALA A 48 20.81 4.82 2.51
CA ALA A 48 21.45 5.97 1.88
C ALA A 48 21.95 5.72 0.45
N GLY A 49 21.77 4.50 -0.11
CA GLY A 49 22.28 4.12 -1.43
C GLY A 49 23.81 4.11 -1.51
N SER A 50 24.49 3.93 -0.38
CA SER A 50 25.95 3.91 -0.32
C SER A 50 26.49 2.57 -0.81
N GLU A 51 27.65 2.59 -1.47
CA GLU A 51 28.34 1.37 -1.91
C GLU A 51 28.79 0.54 -0.69
N ILE A 52 28.33 -0.72 -0.61
CA ILE A 52 28.63 -1.61 0.50
C ILE A 52 29.87 -2.42 0.19
N GLN A 53 30.91 -2.25 1.01
CA GLN A 53 32.14 -2.99 0.88
C GLN A 53 32.02 -4.34 1.60
N ILE A 54 32.68 -5.37 1.09
CA ILE A 54 32.69 -6.72 1.70
C ILE A 54 33.12 -6.66 3.18
N SER A 55 34.07 -5.79 3.50
CA SER A 55 34.54 -5.58 4.88
C SER A 55 33.48 -5.03 5.84
N ASP A 56 32.46 -4.32 5.34
CA ASP A 56 31.34 -3.84 6.16
C ASP A 56 30.45 -5.03 6.59
N ILE A 57 30.29 -6.01 5.70
CA ILE A 57 29.52 -7.23 5.92
C ILE A 57 30.28 -8.18 6.87
N GLU A 58 31.59 -8.34 6.67
CA GLU A 58 32.46 -9.19 7.51
C GLU A 58 32.48 -8.71 8.97
N ARG A 59 32.61 -7.40 9.18
CA ARG A 59 32.62 -6.80 10.54
C ARG A 59 31.30 -7.03 11.29
N PHE A 60 30.18 -7.00 10.58
CA PHE A 60 28.88 -7.32 11.17
C PHE A 60 28.77 -8.82 11.51
N ALA A 61 29.20 -9.68 10.58
CA ALA A 61 29.16 -11.13 10.75
C ALA A 61 30.01 -11.63 11.94
N GLU A 62 31.20 -11.06 12.15
CA GLU A 62 32.09 -11.43 13.28
C GLU A 62 31.50 -11.16 14.67
N LYS A 63 30.58 -10.20 14.78
CA LYS A 63 30.00 -9.77 16.07
C LYS A 63 28.64 -10.40 16.36
N LEU A 64 28.09 -11.19 15.42
CA LEU A 64 26.90 -11.97 15.67
C LEU A 64 27.26 -13.18 16.55
N VAL A 65 26.87 -13.16 17.82
CA VAL A 65 26.99 -14.35 18.68
C VAL A 65 25.83 -15.28 18.35
N ILE A 66 26.08 -16.27 17.50
CA ILE A 66 25.11 -17.32 17.14
C ILE A 66 25.24 -18.47 18.16
N PRO A 67 24.20 -18.80 18.95
CA PRO A 67 24.23 -19.96 19.84
C PRO A 67 24.54 -21.26 19.07
N ASP A 68 25.32 -22.16 19.66
CA ASP A 68 25.73 -23.43 19.03
C ASP A 68 24.54 -24.32 18.59
N SER A 69 23.38 -24.18 19.25
CA SER A 69 22.14 -24.88 18.89
C SER A 69 21.50 -24.37 17.59
N ILE A 70 21.81 -23.13 17.20
CA ILE A 70 21.39 -22.45 15.97
C ILE A 70 22.47 -22.65 14.91
N ALA A 71 23.76 -22.56 15.26
CA ALA A 71 24.89 -22.74 14.35
C ALA A 71 24.78 -24.01 13.48
N LYS A 72 24.43 -25.18 14.05
CA LYS A 72 24.28 -26.43 13.28
C LYS A 72 23.06 -26.48 12.35
N ALA A 73 22.00 -25.73 12.63
CA ALA A 73 20.83 -25.64 11.74
C ALA A 73 21.06 -24.67 10.58
N PHE A 74 22.00 -23.73 10.75
CA PHE A 74 22.30 -22.65 9.81
C PHE A 74 23.67 -22.78 9.13
N GLU A 75 24.53 -23.72 9.54
CA GLU A 75 25.83 -24.05 8.91
C GLU A 75 25.72 -24.45 7.42
N ALA A 76 24.50 -24.73 6.93
CA ALA A 76 24.22 -25.10 5.54
C ALA A 76 23.55 -23.98 4.71
N ILE A 77 23.18 -22.84 5.31
CA ILE A 77 22.40 -21.78 4.66
C ILE A 77 23.20 -20.48 4.75
N SER A 78 23.48 -19.83 3.62
CA SER A 78 24.24 -18.57 3.64
C SER A 78 23.46 -17.49 4.40
N PRO A 79 24.13 -16.51 5.04
CA PRO A 79 23.45 -15.38 5.66
C PRO A 79 22.46 -14.69 4.69
N GLN A 80 22.82 -14.53 3.41
CA GLN A 80 21.91 -14.04 2.36
C GLN A 80 20.64 -14.89 2.21
N ASP A 81 20.77 -16.22 2.22
CA ASP A 81 19.63 -17.15 2.10
C ASP A 81 18.77 -17.18 3.37
N LEU A 82 19.35 -16.84 4.52
CA LEU A 82 18.59 -16.59 5.75
C LEU A 82 17.78 -15.30 5.62
N PHE A 83 18.40 -14.21 5.20
CA PHE A 83 17.73 -12.91 5.06
C PHE A 83 16.56 -12.98 4.07
N SER A 84 16.71 -13.72 2.96
CA SER A 84 15.65 -13.86 1.94
C SER A 84 14.38 -14.55 2.47
N ILE A 85 14.46 -15.34 3.54
CA ILE A 85 13.29 -15.97 4.18
C ILE A 85 12.41 -14.92 4.89
N PHE A 86 13.01 -13.86 5.42
CA PHE A 86 12.34 -12.83 6.21
C PHE A 86 12.04 -11.54 5.43
N MET A 87 12.55 -11.45 4.20
CA MET A 87 12.34 -10.30 3.31
C MET A 87 11.28 -10.64 2.28
N LEU A 88 10.43 -9.67 1.97
CA LEU A 88 9.60 -9.76 0.78
C LEU A 88 10.52 -9.60 -0.42
N PRO A 89 10.48 -10.52 -1.40
CA PRO A 89 11.25 -10.36 -2.62
C PRO A 89 10.82 -9.10 -3.37
N ASP A 90 11.73 -8.56 -4.18
CA ASP A 90 11.39 -7.55 -5.17
C ASP A 90 10.56 -8.15 -6.33
N VAL A 91 10.04 -7.28 -7.19
CA VAL A 91 9.26 -7.68 -8.38
C VAL A 91 10.17 -8.02 -9.58
N GLY A 92 11.46 -7.72 -9.47
CA GLY A 92 12.45 -7.86 -10.54
C GLY A 92 12.42 -6.71 -11.55
N PHE A 93 13.61 -6.17 -11.85
CA PHE A 93 13.82 -5.06 -12.79
C PHE A 93 13.34 -5.36 -14.22
N GLU A 94 13.39 -6.61 -14.66
CA GLU A 94 13.00 -7.01 -16.01
C GLU A 94 11.49 -6.85 -16.24
N LEU A 95 10.68 -7.24 -15.25
CA LEU A 95 9.22 -7.11 -15.32
C LEU A 95 8.80 -5.63 -15.28
N GLU A 96 9.48 -4.83 -14.47
CA GLU A 96 9.27 -3.38 -14.43
C GLU A 96 9.46 -2.77 -15.83
N ASN A 97 10.59 -3.06 -16.49
CA ASN A 97 10.88 -2.55 -17.83
C ASN A 97 9.87 -3.00 -18.89
N GLU A 98 9.40 -4.24 -18.81
CA GLU A 98 8.35 -4.75 -19.70
C GLU A 98 7.06 -3.94 -19.52
N CYS A 99 6.62 -3.76 -18.27
CA CYS A 99 5.39 -3.01 -17.95
C CYS A 99 5.50 -1.55 -18.41
N ILE A 100 6.64 -0.91 -18.18
CA ILE A 100 6.90 0.46 -18.64
C ILE A 100 6.89 0.54 -20.17
N SER A 101 7.47 -0.43 -20.86
CA SER A 101 7.44 -0.50 -22.32
C SER A 101 6.02 -0.65 -22.87
N LEU A 102 5.20 -1.50 -22.24
CA LEU A 102 3.78 -1.66 -22.59
C LEU A 102 2.98 -0.37 -22.36
N LEU A 103 3.20 0.31 -21.24
CA LEU A 103 2.58 1.60 -20.94
C LEU A 103 2.94 2.65 -21.99
N ARG A 104 4.24 2.81 -22.28
CA ARG A 104 4.76 3.76 -23.26
C ARG A 104 4.17 3.50 -24.65
N ASN A 105 4.17 2.25 -25.10
CA ASN A 105 3.57 1.84 -26.38
C ASN A 105 2.06 2.15 -26.43
N LYS A 106 1.35 1.93 -25.31
CA LYS A 106 -0.07 2.29 -25.23
C LYS A 106 -0.27 3.79 -25.39
N LEU A 107 0.52 4.63 -24.71
CA LEU A 107 0.42 6.09 -24.84
C LEU A 107 0.73 6.58 -26.26
N PHE A 108 1.73 6.01 -26.93
CA PHE A 108 2.03 6.32 -28.34
C PHE A 108 0.85 6.01 -29.27
N SER A 109 0.14 4.91 -29.03
CA SER A 109 -1.00 4.50 -29.85
C SER A 109 -2.23 5.41 -29.74
N LEU A 110 -2.29 6.27 -28.72
CA LEU A 110 -3.43 7.15 -28.44
C LEU A 110 -3.24 8.55 -29.04
N SER A 111 -4.35 9.21 -29.39
CA SER A 111 -4.37 10.63 -29.71
C SER A 111 -4.11 11.48 -28.45
N PRO A 112 -3.69 12.75 -28.56
CA PRO A 112 -3.47 13.60 -27.38
C PRO A 112 -4.68 13.67 -26.43
N ILE A 113 -5.90 13.82 -26.98
CA ILE A 113 -7.14 13.88 -26.18
C ILE A 113 -7.38 12.55 -25.45
N ASP A 114 -7.18 11.42 -26.15
CA ASP A 114 -7.39 10.10 -25.56
C ASP A 114 -6.34 9.76 -24.49
N ARG A 115 -5.12 10.32 -24.59
CA ARG A 115 -4.09 10.16 -23.56
C ARG A 115 -4.49 10.82 -22.24
N ASP A 116 -5.08 12.02 -22.28
CA ASP A 116 -5.54 12.71 -21.07
C ASP A 116 -6.70 11.95 -20.40
N ILE A 117 -7.64 11.44 -21.18
CA ILE A 117 -8.73 10.58 -20.68
C ILE A 117 -8.14 9.31 -20.06
N TYR A 118 -7.20 8.69 -20.77
CA TYR A 118 -6.52 7.49 -20.29
C TYR A 118 -5.75 7.75 -19.00
N ALA A 119 -5.06 8.88 -18.86
CA ALA A 119 -4.34 9.26 -17.65
C ALA A 119 -5.26 9.33 -16.42
N GLY A 120 -6.45 9.92 -16.56
CA GLY A 120 -7.43 9.97 -15.47
C GLY A 120 -8.07 8.62 -15.11
N ILE A 121 -8.14 7.68 -16.05
CA ILE A 121 -8.57 6.30 -15.76
C ILE A 121 -7.43 5.54 -15.09
N PHE A 122 -6.23 5.65 -15.66
CA PHE A 122 -5.02 5.01 -15.17
C PHE A 122 -4.69 5.43 -13.75
N ALA A 123 -4.69 6.73 -13.45
CA ALA A 123 -4.37 7.27 -12.13
C ALA A 123 -5.29 6.69 -11.05
N ARG A 124 -6.60 6.65 -11.29
CA ARG A 124 -7.56 6.10 -10.32
C ARG A 124 -7.34 4.61 -10.05
N GLU A 125 -7.03 3.83 -11.08
CA GLU A 125 -6.77 2.40 -10.89
C GLU A 125 -5.40 2.15 -10.27
N PHE A 126 -4.42 2.99 -10.58
CA PHE A 126 -3.10 2.91 -9.98
C PHE A 126 -3.14 3.23 -8.49
N ASP A 127 -3.79 4.35 -8.12
CA ASP A 127 -4.02 4.79 -6.74
C ASP A 127 -4.74 3.72 -5.90
N SER A 128 -5.84 3.16 -6.43
CA SER A 128 -6.55 2.06 -5.75
C SER A 128 -5.67 0.83 -5.56
N LYS A 129 -4.83 0.46 -6.53
CA LYS A 129 -3.91 -0.68 -6.40
C LYS A 129 -2.80 -0.41 -5.38
N LEU A 130 -2.26 0.82 -5.36
CA LEU A 130 -1.26 1.24 -4.37
C LEU A 130 -1.84 1.13 -2.95
N TYR A 131 -3.02 1.70 -2.70
CA TYR A 131 -3.71 1.57 -1.41
C TYR A 131 -3.89 0.11 -0.98
N CYS A 132 -4.38 -0.75 -1.88
CA CYS A 132 -4.60 -2.16 -1.56
C CYS A 132 -3.30 -2.86 -1.19
N GLU A 133 -2.21 -2.64 -1.94
CA GLU A 133 -0.95 -3.33 -1.68
C GLU A 133 -0.21 -2.77 -0.46
N PHE A 134 -0.14 -1.44 -0.26
CA PHE A 134 0.58 -0.85 0.87
C PHE A 134 -0.03 -1.23 2.22
N ASP A 135 -1.35 -1.26 2.35
CA ASP A 135 -1.97 -1.72 3.60
C ASP A 135 -1.69 -3.23 3.85
N VAL A 136 -1.63 -4.07 2.80
CA VAL A 136 -1.20 -5.47 2.98
C VAL A 136 0.28 -5.56 3.37
N ILE A 137 1.12 -4.70 2.80
CA ILE A 137 2.55 -4.60 3.14
C ILE A 137 2.70 -4.19 4.61
N ASP A 138 1.94 -3.19 5.09
CA ASP A 138 1.95 -2.76 6.49
C ASP A 138 1.54 -3.90 7.43
N TYR A 139 0.49 -4.65 7.10
CA TYR A 139 0.12 -5.85 7.85
C TYR A 139 1.25 -6.89 7.91
N ILE A 140 1.97 -7.10 6.82
CA ILE A 140 3.11 -8.02 6.76
C ILE A 140 4.31 -7.48 7.56
N TYR A 141 4.54 -6.17 7.54
CA TYR A 141 5.52 -5.49 8.36
C TYR A 141 5.22 -5.65 9.86
N GLU A 142 3.96 -5.47 10.28
CA GLU A 142 3.51 -5.69 11.66
C GLU A 142 3.73 -7.13 12.13
N LYS A 143 3.62 -8.11 11.22
CA LYS A 143 4.00 -9.52 11.50
C LYS A 143 5.50 -9.71 11.72
N GLY A 144 6.33 -8.74 11.34
CA GLY A 144 7.77 -8.72 11.58
C GLY A 144 8.62 -9.04 10.35
N TYR A 145 8.04 -9.07 9.16
CA TYR A 145 8.79 -9.23 7.91
C TYR A 145 9.44 -7.90 7.49
N ILE A 146 10.53 -8.00 6.73
CA ILE A 146 11.19 -6.84 6.12
C ILE A 146 10.55 -6.61 4.74
N THR A 147 9.93 -5.45 4.57
CA THR A 147 9.12 -5.10 3.39
C THR A 147 9.82 -4.19 2.40
N TYR A 148 10.90 -3.53 2.82
CA TYR A 148 11.65 -2.53 2.06
C TYR A 148 11.96 -2.89 0.59
N PRO A 149 12.41 -4.11 0.22
CA PRO A 149 12.71 -4.41 -1.18
C PRO A 149 11.49 -4.32 -2.10
N LEU A 150 10.32 -4.77 -1.62
CA LEU A 150 9.08 -4.70 -2.38
C LEU A 150 8.57 -3.26 -2.45
N GLU A 151 8.59 -2.52 -1.34
CA GLU A 151 8.24 -1.09 -1.31
C GLU A 151 9.10 -0.31 -2.31
N HIS A 152 10.42 -0.53 -2.30
CA HIS A 152 11.36 0.09 -3.23
C HIS A 152 11.00 -0.22 -4.70
N SER A 153 10.61 -1.47 -5.00
CA SER A 153 10.17 -1.85 -6.35
C SER A 153 8.91 -1.11 -6.79
N ILE A 154 7.94 -0.95 -5.87
CA ILE A 154 6.70 -0.22 -6.15
C ILE A 154 7.00 1.27 -6.36
N THR A 155 7.85 1.86 -5.53
CA THR A 155 8.34 3.24 -5.67
C THR A 155 9.06 3.46 -7.00
N ALA A 156 10.01 2.58 -7.36
CA ALA A 156 10.75 2.67 -8.62
C ALA A 156 9.82 2.57 -9.83
N TYR A 157 8.86 1.63 -9.81
CA TYR A 157 7.85 1.54 -10.85
C TYR A 157 6.96 2.78 -10.93
N MET A 158 6.59 3.37 -9.78
CA MET A 158 5.82 4.61 -9.75
C MET A 158 6.59 5.76 -10.40
N ASP A 159 7.87 5.96 -10.06
CA ASP A 159 8.73 6.95 -10.70
C ASP A 159 8.81 6.75 -12.21
N ALA A 160 9.03 5.50 -12.66
CA ALA A 160 9.10 5.17 -14.07
C ALA A 160 7.78 5.42 -14.81
N VAL A 161 6.64 5.15 -14.17
CA VAL A 161 5.30 5.48 -14.68
C VAL A 161 5.15 6.99 -14.84
N LEU A 162 5.50 7.77 -13.82
CA LEU A 162 5.39 9.23 -13.86
C LEU A 162 6.26 9.84 -14.97
N GLU A 163 7.50 9.38 -15.11
CA GLU A 163 8.39 9.78 -16.20
C GLU A 163 7.81 9.42 -17.57
N THR A 164 7.24 8.23 -17.70
CA THR A 164 6.62 7.77 -18.96
C THR A 164 5.44 8.66 -19.37
N PHE A 165 4.58 9.09 -18.44
CA PHE A 165 3.52 10.05 -18.76
C PHE A 165 4.06 11.45 -19.10
N ALA A 166 5.15 11.87 -18.44
CA ALA A 166 5.77 13.17 -18.69
C ALA A 166 6.37 13.29 -20.11
N GLU A 167 6.81 12.18 -20.72
CA GLU A 167 7.21 12.12 -22.14
C GLU A 167 6.10 12.62 -23.07
N PHE A 168 4.83 12.44 -22.68
CA PHE A 168 3.64 12.87 -23.42
C PHE A 168 3.05 14.20 -22.93
N ASN A 169 3.78 14.95 -22.10
CA ASN A 169 3.34 16.19 -21.46
C ASN A 169 2.18 16.04 -20.47
N ILE A 170 2.03 14.87 -19.84
CA ILE A 170 1.00 14.64 -18.82
C ILE A 170 1.65 14.60 -17.44
N ASN A 171 1.23 15.52 -16.55
CA ASN A 171 1.60 15.46 -15.14
C ASN A 171 0.64 14.54 -14.38
N LEU A 172 0.97 13.25 -14.32
CA LEU A 172 0.09 12.23 -13.72
C LEU A 172 -0.17 12.47 -12.23
N VAL A 173 0.74 13.13 -11.51
CA VAL A 173 0.59 13.44 -10.07
C VAL A 173 -0.68 14.26 -9.81
N GLU A 174 -1.03 15.20 -10.69
CA GLU A 174 -2.25 16.00 -10.58
C GLU A 174 -3.52 15.13 -10.70
N TYR A 175 -3.45 14.04 -11.46
CA TYR A 175 -4.55 13.09 -11.59
C TYR A 175 -4.64 12.17 -10.38
N LEU A 176 -3.50 11.73 -9.81
CA LEU A 176 -3.43 10.84 -8.65
C LEU A 176 -4.00 11.50 -7.39
N LYS A 177 -3.66 12.77 -7.15
CA LYS A 177 -4.17 13.55 -6.00
C LYS A 177 -5.69 13.76 -6.02
N LYS A 178 -6.30 13.63 -7.20
CA LYS A 178 -7.72 13.94 -7.37
C LYS A 178 -8.57 12.77 -6.88
N ASP A 179 -9.22 12.97 -5.73
CA ASP A 179 -10.03 11.95 -5.05
C ASP A 179 -9.21 10.70 -4.68
N SER A 180 -7.94 10.90 -4.30
CA SER A 180 -6.98 9.87 -3.85
C SER A 180 -7.56 9.02 -2.72
N ASP A 181 -7.40 7.71 -2.83
CA ASP A 181 -7.60 6.70 -1.81
C ASP A 181 -6.29 6.38 -1.06
N PHE A 182 -5.12 6.74 -1.61
CA PHE A 182 -3.83 6.55 -0.95
C PHE A 182 -3.74 7.33 0.38
N GLU A 183 -3.48 6.63 1.48
CA GLU A 183 -3.40 7.23 2.81
C GLU A 183 -2.04 7.91 3.04
N GLN A 184 -2.06 8.99 3.84
CA GLN A 184 -0.86 9.78 4.12
C GLN A 184 0.23 8.98 4.87
N GLU A 185 -0.16 7.92 5.57
CA GLU A 185 0.77 7.03 6.27
C GLU A 185 1.62 6.18 5.32
N PHE A 186 1.13 5.89 4.11
CA PHE A 186 1.88 5.16 3.08
C PHE A 186 2.86 6.07 2.32
N GLY A 187 2.61 7.38 2.30
CA GLY A 187 3.46 8.39 1.68
C GLY A 187 2.69 9.60 1.15
N ASP A 188 3.40 10.56 0.55
CA ASP A 188 2.80 11.71 -0.12
C ASP A 188 3.15 11.70 -1.62
N TYR A 189 2.14 11.77 -2.49
CA TYR A 189 2.33 11.95 -3.93
C TYR A 189 3.16 13.20 -4.30
N ASN A 190 3.25 14.20 -3.43
CA ASN A 190 4.13 15.36 -3.61
C ASN A 190 5.62 15.01 -3.63
N ASP A 191 6.01 13.91 -2.99
CA ASP A 191 7.39 13.45 -2.97
C ASP A 191 7.81 12.89 -4.34
N PHE A 192 6.81 12.58 -5.18
CA PHE A 192 6.99 12.04 -6.51
C PHE A 192 6.75 13.10 -7.56
N ARG A 193 7.68 13.22 -8.50
CA ARG A 193 7.51 14.08 -9.68
C ARG A 193 8.46 13.67 -10.79
N ALA A 194 7.95 13.65 -12.02
CA ALA A 194 8.81 13.49 -13.17
C ALA A 194 9.76 14.69 -13.29
N LYS A 195 11.00 14.44 -13.71
CA LYS A 195 12.08 15.45 -13.82
C LYS A 195 11.66 16.70 -14.57
N LYS A 196 10.84 16.55 -15.61
CA LYS A 196 10.35 17.66 -16.44
C LYS A 196 9.44 18.64 -15.68
N TYR A 197 8.77 18.19 -14.62
CA TYR A 197 7.89 19.00 -13.76
C TYR A 197 8.55 19.39 -12.45
N ALA A 198 9.81 19.04 -12.23
CA ALA A 198 10.61 19.58 -11.15
C ALA A 198 11.00 21.02 -11.48
N GLU A 199 10.22 22.00 -11.03
CA GLU A 199 10.67 23.39 -11.02
C GLU A 199 11.97 23.49 -10.18
N LYS A 200 12.92 24.34 -10.62
CA LYS A 200 14.10 24.68 -9.82
C LYS A 200 13.61 25.16 -8.45
N SER A 201 13.91 24.40 -7.40
CA SER A 201 13.63 24.78 -6.03
C SER A 201 14.09 26.21 -5.78
N THR A 202 13.12 27.10 -5.57
CA THR A 202 13.39 28.41 -4.97
C THR A 202 13.70 28.12 -3.49
N PRO A 203 14.74 28.73 -2.88
CA PRO A 203 15.20 28.31 -1.56
C PRO A 203 14.10 28.45 -0.52
N GLU A 204 14.05 27.44 0.36
CA GLU A 204 13.21 27.31 1.53
C GLU A 204 12.98 28.66 2.23
N LYS A 205 11.72 29.06 2.35
CA LYS A 205 11.34 29.97 3.43
C LYS A 205 11.53 29.20 4.73
N LYS A 206 12.52 29.62 5.53
CA LYS A 206 12.60 29.29 6.95
C LYS A 206 11.28 29.71 7.60
N GLU A 207 10.47 28.74 8.01
CA GLU A 207 9.39 29.00 8.95
C GLU A 207 10.00 29.22 10.34
N THR A 208 9.70 30.40 10.89
CA THR A 208 9.99 30.79 12.26
C THR A 208 9.18 29.90 13.22
N PRO A 209 9.78 29.40 14.31
CA PRO A 209 9.09 28.52 15.26
C PRO A 209 8.25 29.36 16.21
N GLU A 210 6.99 29.69 15.86
CA GLU A 210 6.07 30.28 16.84
C GLU A 210 4.57 29.96 16.69
N ASP A 211 4.12 29.26 15.64
CA ASP A 211 2.69 28.90 15.50
C ASP A 211 2.37 27.39 15.70
N ALA A 212 3.31 26.62 16.27
CA ALA A 212 3.17 25.18 16.45
C ALA A 212 2.39 24.74 17.70
N SER A 213 1.83 25.64 18.51
CA SER A 213 1.26 25.25 19.83
C SER A 213 -0.25 25.37 20.00
N GLU A 214 -1.04 25.77 18.99
CA GLU A 214 -2.50 25.95 19.19
C GLU A 214 -3.43 25.24 18.20
N ALA A 215 -2.92 24.50 17.21
CA ALA A 215 -3.75 23.71 16.28
C ALA A 215 -3.91 22.22 16.65
N THR A 216 -3.12 21.70 17.61
CA THR A 216 -3.21 20.29 18.03
C THR A 216 -4.06 20.13 19.29
N LYS A 217 -5.40 20.21 19.17
CA LYS A 217 -6.34 19.59 20.15
C LYS A 217 -7.85 19.70 19.83
N LYS A 218 -8.27 19.82 18.58
CA LYS A 218 -9.67 19.55 18.20
C LYS A 218 -9.73 18.65 16.98
N ASP A 219 -10.54 17.60 17.12
CA ASP A 219 -10.97 16.65 16.09
C ASP A 219 -9.97 15.52 15.75
N ARG A 220 -9.66 14.69 16.76
CA ARG A 220 -9.44 13.25 16.55
C ARG A 220 -10.53 12.46 17.28
N GLU A 221 -11.79 12.70 16.93
CA GLU A 221 -12.77 11.63 17.11
C GLU A 221 -12.50 10.66 15.96
N GLN A 222 -12.14 9.43 16.31
CA GLN A 222 -11.94 8.37 15.32
C GLN A 222 -13.28 8.14 14.62
N GLU A 223 -13.38 8.55 13.36
CA GLU A 223 -14.60 8.38 12.59
C GLU A 223 -14.91 6.88 12.45
N ASP A 224 -16.19 6.52 12.53
CA ASP A 224 -16.68 5.16 12.28
C ASP A 224 -17.68 5.14 11.12
N ILE A 225 -17.98 3.95 10.60
CA ILE A 225 -18.90 3.78 9.47
C ILE A 225 -20.31 4.32 9.77
N THR A 226 -20.73 4.41 11.03
CA THR A 226 -22.04 4.92 11.41
C THR A 226 -22.17 6.43 11.21
N THR A 227 -21.06 7.15 11.15
CA THR A 227 -21.00 8.57 10.78
C THR A 227 -21.59 8.82 9.39
N TYR A 228 -21.47 7.83 8.50
CA TYR A 228 -21.91 7.90 7.11
C TYR A 228 -23.31 7.35 6.87
N LEU A 229 -24.02 6.93 7.92
CA LEU A 229 -25.40 6.45 7.80
C LEU A 229 -26.38 7.63 7.76
N ASN A 230 -27.25 7.63 6.76
CA ASN A 230 -28.40 8.52 6.66
C ASN A 230 -29.57 8.00 7.52
N LEU A 231 -29.31 7.82 8.82
CA LEU A 231 -30.22 7.25 9.80
C LEU A 231 -30.19 8.08 11.09
N ASP A 232 -31.27 8.06 11.86
CA ASP A 232 -31.27 8.63 13.21
C ASP A 232 -30.49 7.75 14.21
N SER A 233 -30.15 8.28 15.38
CA SER A 233 -29.31 7.57 16.36
C SER A 233 -29.86 6.21 16.82
N ASN A 234 -31.18 6.01 16.84
CA ASN A 234 -31.77 4.72 17.21
C ASN A 234 -31.71 3.72 16.04
N GLN A 235 -31.94 4.21 14.83
CA GLN A 235 -31.79 3.43 13.61
C GLN A 235 -30.33 3.04 13.35
N LYS A 236 -29.36 3.91 13.61
CA LYS A 236 -27.93 3.61 13.53
C LYS A 236 -27.54 2.46 14.47
N LYS A 237 -28.02 2.48 15.72
CA LYS A 237 -27.81 1.38 16.68
C LYS A 237 -28.41 0.07 16.19
N LYS A 238 -29.62 0.12 15.62
CA LYS A 238 -30.28 -1.07 15.05
C LYS A 238 -29.52 -1.62 13.84
N TRP A 239 -29.02 -0.74 12.97
CA TRP A 239 -28.22 -1.10 11.82
C TRP A 239 -26.89 -1.75 12.24
N LEU A 240 -26.21 -1.17 13.24
CA LEU A 240 -24.99 -1.73 13.81
C LEU A 240 -25.26 -3.12 14.39
N TYR A 241 -26.32 -3.26 15.18
CA TYR A 241 -26.73 -4.56 15.73
C TYR A 241 -27.00 -5.58 14.62
N GLN A 242 -27.70 -5.21 13.56
CA GLN A 242 -27.96 -6.10 12.41
C GLN A 242 -26.67 -6.58 11.74
N GLY A 243 -25.69 -5.70 11.54
CA GLY A 243 -24.39 -6.11 11.01
C GLY A 243 -23.60 -7.00 11.97
N MET A 244 -23.68 -6.77 13.28
CA MET A 244 -23.07 -7.66 14.29
C MET A 244 -23.74 -9.04 14.39
N GLN A 245 -24.94 -9.22 13.83
CA GLN A 245 -25.63 -10.52 13.76
C GLN A 245 -25.29 -11.31 12.48
N CYS A 246 -24.44 -10.79 11.58
CA CYS A 246 -23.97 -11.55 10.44
C CYS A 246 -23.03 -12.68 10.89
N ASP A 247 -23.27 -13.91 10.43
CA ASP A 247 -22.50 -15.08 10.85
C ASP A 247 -21.12 -15.13 10.17
N THR A 248 -20.97 -14.42 9.05
CA THR A 248 -19.70 -14.36 8.29
C THR A 248 -19.39 -12.95 7.83
N VAL A 249 -18.09 -12.67 7.61
CA VAL A 249 -17.63 -11.39 7.04
C VAL A 249 -18.19 -11.17 5.63
N LYS A 250 -18.47 -12.23 4.87
CA LYS A 250 -19.12 -12.13 3.56
C LYS A 250 -20.57 -11.67 3.65
N GLU A 251 -21.31 -12.11 4.65
CA GLU A 251 -22.67 -11.63 4.90
C GLU A 251 -22.66 -10.17 5.36
N LEU A 252 -21.71 -9.82 6.23
CA LEU A 252 -21.50 -8.44 6.65
C LEU A 252 -21.14 -7.52 5.48
N ALA A 253 -20.24 -7.96 4.61
CA ALA A 253 -19.86 -7.25 3.39
C ALA A 253 -21.07 -6.96 2.49
N LYS A 254 -21.93 -7.96 2.28
CA LYS A 254 -23.17 -7.82 1.51
C LYS A 254 -24.16 -6.89 2.20
N PHE A 255 -24.29 -6.95 3.52
CA PHE A 255 -25.14 -6.05 4.30
C PHE A 255 -24.72 -4.59 4.14
N ILE A 256 -23.41 -4.31 4.23
CA ILE A 256 -22.83 -2.98 4.02
C ILE A 256 -23.06 -2.51 2.57
N ALA A 257 -22.78 -3.36 1.59
CA ALA A 257 -22.95 -3.06 0.17
C ALA A 257 -24.43 -2.80 -0.21
N GLN A 258 -25.34 -3.58 0.37
CA GLN A 258 -26.79 -3.38 0.22
C GLN A 258 -27.23 -2.06 0.84
N SER A 259 -26.72 -1.73 2.03
CA SER A 259 -27.00 -0.45 2.70
C SER A 259 -26.59 0.75 1.85
N TYR A 260 -25.50 0.64 1.09
CA TYR A 260 -25.10 1.66 0.12
C TYR A 260 -26.07 1.75 -1.06
N THR A 261 -26.47 0.61 -1.64
CA THR A 261 -27.44 0.53 -2.75
C THR A 261 -28.80 1.12 -2.35
N GLU A 262 -29.22 0.90 -1.10
CA GLU A 262 -30.46 1.42 -0.52
C GLU A 262 -30.37 2.88 -0.04
N LYS A 263 -29.21 3.53 -0.22
CA LYS A 263 -28.92 4.90 0.25
C LYS A 263 -29.05 5.09 1.77
N ILE A 264 -28.92 3.99 2.51
CA ILE A 264 -28.80 3.99 3.98
C ILE A 264 -27.38 4.41 4.36
N LEU A 265 -26.37 3.89 3.66
CA LEU A 265 -24.97 4.30 3.78
C LEU A 265 -24.63 5.31 2.68
N CYS A 266 -24.21 6.51 3.08
CA CYS A 266 -23.73 7.55 2.17
C CYS A 266 -22.32 7.24 1.67
N LYS A 267 -21.88 7.96 0.62
CA LYS A 267 -20.51 7.87 0.11
C LYS A 267 -19.51 8.16 1.24
N ILE A 268 -18.59 7.22 1.45
CA ILE A 268 -17.47 7.38 2.38
C ILE A 268 -16.41 8.25 1.68
N PRO A 269 -16.03 9.41 2.25
CA PRO A 269 -14.98 10.26 1.73
C PRO A 269 -13.60 9.68 2.07
N SER A 270 -12.73 9.53 1.07
CA SER A 270 -11.37 9.01 1.24
C SER A 270 -10.49 9.89 2.14
N LYS A 271 -10.80 11.19 2.25
CA LYS A 271 -9.96 12.20 2.92
C LYS A 271 -9.93 12.17 4.45
N LYS A 272 -10.73 11.31 5.10
CA LYS A 272 -10.91 11.35 6.56
C LYS A 272 -10.46 10.10 7.31
N GLY A 273 -9.63 9.28 6.67
CA GLY A 273 -8.85 8.23 7.31
C GLY A 273 -9.61 6.92 7.42
N GLY A 274 -9.13 5.92 6.68
CA GLY A 274 -9.40 4.51 6.94
C GLY A 274 -10.09 3.72 5.83
N GLY A 275 -10.64 4.35 4.80
CA GLY A 275 -11.43 3.63 3.79
C GLY A 275 -12.61 2.83 4.37
N LEU A 276 -13.32 2.06 3.53
CA LEU A 276 -14.47 1.28 4.01
C LEU A 276 -14.06 0.19 5.01
N TRP A 277 -12.89 -0.42 4.80
CA TRP A 277 -12.39 -1.50 5.63
C TRP A 277 -12.13 -1.04 7.07
N ASN A 278 -11.33 0.01 7.30
CA ASN A 278 -10.96 0.39 8.66
C ASN A 278 -12.19 0.89 9.44
N LEU A 279 -13.13 1.55 8.75
CA LEU A 279 -14.40 1.98 9.35
C LEU A 279 -15.31 0.79 9.71
N ALA A 280 -15.39 -0.24 8.86
CA ALA A 280 -16.19 -1.43 9.11
C ALA A 280 -15.56 -2.33 10.19
N LYS A 281 -14.24 -2.54 10.12
CA LYS A 281 -13.45 -3.31 11.09
C LYS A 281 -13.65 -2.76 12.50
N ALA A 282 -13.51 -1.45 12.68
CA ALA A 282 -13.71 -0.79 13.97
C ALA A 282 -15.15 -0.93 14.48
N ALA A 283 -16.15 -0.72 13.62
CA ALA A 283 -17.56 -0.74 14.01
C ALA A 283 -18.11 -2.14 14.32
N PHE A 284 -17.62 -3.18 13.63
CA PHE A 284 -18.14 -4.54 13.73
C PHE A 284 -17.19 -5.52 14.43
N GLN A 285 -16.05 -5.04 14.95
CA GLN A 285 -15.05 -5.86 15.65
C GLN A 285 -14.58 -7.06 14.81
N ILE A 286 -14.33 -6.80 13.52
CA ILE A 286 -13.93 -7.82 12.56
C ILE A 286 -12.46 -8.18 12.81
N GLU A 287 -12.13 -9.46 12.78
CA GLU A 287 -10.74 -9.92 12.83
C GLU A 287 -9.95 -9.36 11.65
N ASP A 288 -8.77 -8.83 11.95
CA ASP A 288 -7.90 -8.15 11.02
C ASP A 288 -7.15 -9.12 10.12
N THR A 289 -7.79 -9.52 9.02
CA THR A 289 -7.20 -10.42 8.03
C THR A 289 -7.37 -9.88 6.62
N ALA A 290 -6.36 -10.10 5.77
CA ALA A 290 -6.40 -9.73 4.35
C ALA A 290 -7.60 -10.36 3.60
N THR A 291 -8.02 -11.57 4.01
CA THR A 291 -9.20 -12.25 3.45
C THR A 291 -10.49 -11.50 3.78
N ASN A 292 -10.66 -11.07 5.03
CA ASN A 292 -11.83 -10.31 5.48
C ASN A 292 -11.89 -8.94 4.80
N ARG A 293 -10.75 -8.27 4.72
CA ARG A 293 -10.59 -6.99 4.04
C ARG A 293 -11.01 -7.05 2.57
N LYS A 294 -10.41 -7.97 1.80
CA LYS A 294 -10.76 -8.19 0.39
C LYS A 294 -12.23 -8.54 0.21
N THR A 295 -12.81 -9.29 1.15
CA THR A 295 -14.22 -9.67 1.08
C THR A 295 -15.14 -8.44 1.20
N ILE A 296 -14.86 -7.52 2.13
CA ILE A 296 -15.62 -6.28 2.30
C ILE A 296 -15.45 -5.35 1.10
N GLU A 297 -14.22 -5.12 0.65
CA GLU A 297 -13.93 -4.21 -0.45
C GLU A 297 -14.52 -4.71 -1.78
N ASN A 298 -14.42 -6.02 -2.07
CA ASN A 298 -14.94 -6.59 -3.31
C ASN A 298 -16.47 -6.51 -3.42
N GLU A 299 -17.21 -6.88 -2.36
CA GLU A 299 -18.68 -6.83 -2.39
C GLU A 299 -19.17 -5.37 -2.44
N PHE A 300 -18.49 -4.43 -1.78
CA PHE A 300 -18.80 -3.01 -1.88
C PHE A 300 -18.51 -2.45 -3.28
N ASN A 301 -17.38 -2.81 -3.88
CA ASN A 301 -17.03 -2.38 -5.23
C ASN A 301 -18.04 -2.91 -6.27
N LEU A 302 -18.56 -4.12 -6.09
CA LEU A 302 -19.64 -4.67 -6.93
C LEU A 302 -20.94 -3.86 -6.79
N ALA A 303 -21.26 -3.33 -5.61
CA ALA A 303 -22.42 -2.44 -5.44
C ALA A 303 -22.17 -1.02 -5.96
N TYR A 304 -20.94 -0.51 -5.84
CA TYR A 304 -20.55 0.82 -6.30
C TYR A 304 -20.43 0.92 -7.83
N LYS A 305 -19.89 -0.12 -8.47
CA LYS A 305 -19.75 -0.29 -9.92
C LYS A 305 -20.26 -1.67 -10.32
N PRO A 306 -21.60 -1.85 -10.42
CA PRO A 306 -22.15 -3.11 -10.88
C PRO A 306 -21.55 -3.47 -12.25
N PRO A 307 -21.04 -4.70 -12.43
CA PRO A 307 -20.46 -5.09 -13.70
C PRO A 307 -21.47 -4.88 -14.82
N LEU A 308 -21.01 -4.30 -15.93
CA LEU A 308 -21.82 -4.15 -17.13
C LEU A 308 -22.24 -5.55 -17.58
N ILE A 309 -23.51 -5.90 -17.34
CA ILE A 309 -24.11 -7.11 -17.90
C ILE A 309 -23.99 -6.96 -19.41
N PRO A 310 -23.24 -7.83 -20.12
CA PRO A 310 -23.25 -7.79 -21.57
C PRO A 310 -24.69 -8.05 -21.99
N ASN A 311 -25.31 -7.10 -22.68
CA ASN A 311 -26.56 -7.34 -23.40
C ASN A 311 -26.27 -8.44 -24.42
N LYS A 312 -26.47 -9.70 -24.03
CA LYS A 312 -26.79 -10.74 -24.99
C LYS A 312 -28.13 -10.31 -25.58
N PHE A 313 -28.16 -10.15 -26.90
CA PHE A 313 -29.24 -9.62 -27.73
C PHE A 313 -29.25 -8.09 -27.92
N LYS A 314 -28.46 -7.64 -28.89
CA LYS A 314 -28.91 -6.81 -30.02
C LYS A 314 -28.13 -7.18 -31.27
#